data_AF-A0A7V8JXK0-F1
#
_entry.id   AF-A0A7V8JXK0-F1
#
_cell.length_a   1.000
_cell.length_b   1.000
_cell.length_c   1.000
_cell.angle_alpha   90.00
_cell.angle_beta   90.00
_cell.angle_gamma   90.00
#
_symmetry.space_group_name_H-M   'P 1'
#
loop_
_entity.id
_entity.type
_entity.pdbx_description
1 polymer ?
#
loop_
_entity_poly.entity_id
_entity_poly.type
_entity_poly.pdbx_seq_one_letter_code
_entity_poly.pdbx_strand_id
1 'polypeptide(L)' 'MLPALFLAFLQRWHRGTLPYAYQDQGMDEAVAHAICDAADPVAALCADAGLWGPIAGDARLVDAVRRASGRVASFIGDKA' A
#
# COMPACT_ATOMS: atom_id res chain seq x y z
N MET A 1 1.16 -4.43 10.00
CA MET A 1 -0.28 -4.11 9.75
C MET A 1 -0.42 -2.78 9.05
N LEU A 2 0.14 -1.70 9.61
CA LEU A 2 0.05 -0.35 9.04
C LEU A 2 0.39 -0.26 7.52
N PRO A 3 1.47 -0.85 6.99
CA PRO A 3 1.79 -0.73 5.55
C PRO A 3 0.74 -1.37 4.64
N ALA A 4 0.13 -2.47 5.10
CA ALA A 4 -0.93 -3.14 4.34
C ALA A 4 -2.26 -2.35 4.38
N LEU A 5 -2.57 -1.71 5.52
CA LEU A 5 -3.71 -0.78 5.61
C LEU A 5 -3.49 0.43 4.72
N PHE A 6 -2.26 0.95 4.71
CA PHE A 6 -1.87 2.04 3.85
C PHE A 6 -2.06 1.68 2.37
N LEU A 7 -1.57 0.51 1.93
CA LEU A 7 -1.81 0.02 0.57
C LEU A 7 -3.30 -0.08 0.23
N ALA A 8 -4.11 -0.66 1.13
CA ALA A 8 -5.54 -0.79 0.92
C ALA A 8 -6.24 0.58 0.82
N PHE A 9 -5.77 1.56 1.61
CA PHE A 9 -6.22 2.94 1.52
C PHE A 9 -5.84 3.58 0.17
N LEU A 10 -4.59 3.45 -0.28
CA LEU A 10 -4.13 3.96 -1.58
C LEU A 10 -4.93 3.36 -2.73
N GLN A 11 -5.20 2.06 -2.69
CA GLN A 11 -6.05 1.40 -3.70
C GLN A 11 -7.47 1.96 -3.72
N ARG A 12 -8.04 2.29 -2.55
CA ARG A 12 -9.37 2.90 -2.44
C ARG A 12 -9.37 4.34 -3.00
N TRP A 13 -8.34 5.10 -2.67
CA TRP A 13 -8.09 6.45 -3.18
C TRP A 13 -7.91 6.45 -4.70
N HIS A 14 -7.05 5.59 -5.24
CA HIS A 14 -6.78 5.45 -6.66
C HIS A 14 -8.04 5.10 -7.47
N ARG A 15 -8.98 4.34 -6.89
CA ARG A 15 -10.31 4.08 -7.51
C ARG A 15 -11.28 5.27 -7.45
N GLY A 16 -10.90 6.40 -6.87
CA GLY A 16 -11.77 7.58 -6.72
C GLY A 16 -12.93 7.38 -5.74
N THR A 17 -12.81 6.43 -4.80
CA THR A 17 -13.92 6.07 -3.87
C THR A 17 -13.79 6.70 -2.48
N LEU A 18 -12.90 7.68 -2.32
CA LEU A 18 -12.81 8.49 -1.12
C LEU A 18 -13.70 9.72 -1.25
N PRO A 19 -14.39 10.14 -0.17
CA PRO A 19 -15.20 11.35 -0.18
C PRO A 19 -14.38 12.64 -0.03
N TYR A 20 -13.05 12.56 -0.17
CA TYR A 20 -12.12 13.68 -0.02
C TYR A 20 -10.86 13.45 -0.88
N ALA A 21 -10.16 14.54 -1.19
CA ALA A 21 -8.85 14.48 -1.81
C ALA A 21 -7.80 14.01 -0.80
N TYR A 22 -7.07 12.96 -1.14
CA TYR A 22 -5.90 12.53 -0.37
C TYR A 22 -4.73 13.48 -0.68
N GLN A 23 -4.10 14.00 0.38
CA GLN A 23 -2.90 14.83 0.27
C GLN A 23 -1.82 14.20 1.12
N ASP A 24 -0.74 13.78 0.49
CA ASP A 24 0.44 13.26 1.17
C ASP A 24 1.60 14.24 0.98
N GLN A 25 2.24 14.64 2.08
CA GLN A 25 3.38 15.56 2.03
C GLN A 25 4.71 14.86 1.73
N GLY A 26 4.78 13.54 1.95
CA GLY A 26 6.00 12.75 1.84
C GLY A 26 6.03 11.87 0.59
N MET A 27 4.88 11.44 0.08
CA MET A 27 4.78 10.56 -1.09
C MET A 27 4.25 11.32 -2.32
N ASP A 28 4.95 11.17 -3.44
CA ASP A 28 4.51 11.69 -4.73
C ASP A 28 3.25 10.94 -5.21
N GLU A 29 2.26 11.68 -5.67
CA GLU A 29 0.97 11.16 -6.15
C GLU A 29 1.13 10.17 -7.30
N ALA A 30 2.04 10.44 -8.24
CA ALA A 30 2.31 9.57 -9.38
C ALA A 30 2.95 8.24 -8.93
N VAL A 31 3.81 8.27 -7.92
CA VAL A 31 4.39 7.06 -7.32
C VAL A 31 3.30 6.21 -6.67
N ALA A 32 2.39 6.84 -5.93
CA ALA A 32 1.28 6.16 -5.29
C ALA A 32 0.35 5.47 -6.29
N HIS A 33 0.06 6.12 -7.43
CA HIS A 33 -0.68 5.50 -8.52
C HIS A 33 0.09 4.36 -9.18
N ALA A 34 1.39 4.55 -9.46
CA ALA A 34 2.22 3.49 -10.04
C ALA A 34 2.30 2.24 -9.16
N ILE A 35 2.34 2.40 -7.82
CA ILE A 35 2.26 1.28 -6.87
C ILE A 35 0.92 0.55 -7.00
N CYS A 36 -0.19 1.28 -7.15
CA CYS A 36 -1.53 0.68 -7.29
C CYS A 36 -1.71 -0.05 -8.63
N ASP A 37 -1.13 0.45 -9.71
CA ASP A 37 -1.18 -0.13 -11.06
C ASP A 37 -0.21 -1.30 -11.28
N ALA A 38 0.75 -1.50 -10.37
CA ALA A 38 1.73 -2.56 -10.48
C ALA A 38 1.07 -3.95 -10.49
N ALA A 39 1.66 -4.89 -11.25
CA ALA A 39 1.22 -6.28 -11.26
C ALA A 39 1.29 -6.95 -9.87
N ASP A 40 2.22 -6.47 -9.02
CA ASP A 40 2.30 -6.83 -7.62
C ASP A 40 2.43 -5.57 -6.75
N PRO A 41 1.31 -4.98 -6.29
CA PRO A 41 1.30 -3.76 -5.50
C PRO A 41 2.01 -3.89 -4.14
N VAL A 42 2.05 -5.10 -3.57
CA VAL A 42 2.77 -5.33 -2.31
C VAL A 42 4.28 -5.25 -2.54
N ALA A 43 4.77 -5.90 -3.59
CA ALA A 43 6.18 -5.80 -3.97
C ALA A 43 6.57 -4.37 -4.34
N ALA A 44 5.74 -3.67 -5.12
CA ALA A 44 5.98 -2.27 -5.51
C ALA A 44 6.04 -1.34 -4.28
N LEU A 45 5.09 -1.45 -3.35
CA LEU A 45 5.12 -0.67 -2.10
C LEU A 45 6.37 -0.98 -1.27
N CYS A 46 6.77 -2.24 -1.18
CA CYS A 46 7.96 -2.63 -0.40
C CYS A 46 9.27 -2.22 -1.07
N ALA A 47 9.27 -2.00 -2.39
CA ALA A 47 10.43 -1.55 -3.16
C ALA A 47 10.64 -0.02 -3.09
N ASP A 48 9.68 0.74 -2.56
CA ASP A 48 9.80 2.18 -2.42
C ASP A 48 10.88 2.56 -1.38
N ALA A 49 11.98 3.14 -1.85
CA ALA A 49 13.08 3.55 -1.00
C ALA A 49 12.78 4.79 -0.13
N GLY A 50 11.80 5.62 -0.51
CA GLY A 50 11.35 6.75 0.30
C GLY A 50 10.61 6.28 1.57
N LEU A 51 9.90 5.17 1.49
CA LEU A 51 9.21 4.55 2.62
C LEU A 51 10.11 3.66 3.48
N TRP A 52 11.01 2.91 2.85
CA TRP A 52 11.72 1.80 3.50
C TRP A 52 13.22 1.99 3.64
N GLY A 53 13.80 2.97 2.95
CA GLY A 53 15.23 3.22 2.96
C GLY A 53 16.03 1.94 2.63
N PRO A 54 17.02 1.55 3.46
CA PRO A 54 17.90 0.41 3.16
C PRO A 54 17.24 -0.95 3.10
N ILE A 55 16.03 -1.11 3.65
CA ILE A 55 15.30 -2.40 3.64
C ILE A 55 14.28 -2.50 2.51
N ALA A 56 14.26 -1.53 1.58
CA ALA A 56 13.41 -1.58 0.40
C ALA A 56 13.69 -2.85 -0.41
N GLY A 57 12.62 -3.59 -0.71
CA GLY A 57 12.68 -4.87 -1.44
C GLY A 57 13.15 -6.07 -0.61
N ASP A 58 13.45 -5.92 0.69
CA ASP A 58 13.83 -7.07 1.54
C ASP A 58 12.70 -8.12 1.56
N ALA A 59 13.04 -9.38 1.26
CA ALA A 59 12.06 -10.45 1.18
C ALA A 59 11.25 -10.63 2.47
N ARG A 60 11.85 -10.40 3.65
CA ARG A 60 11.18 -10.49 4.95
C ARG A 60 10.15 -9.38 5.13
N LEU A 61 10.45 -8.18 4.61
CA LEU A 61 9.51 -7.06 4.58
C LEU A 61 8.33 -7.41 3.68
N VAL A 62 8.59 -7.84 2.44
CA VAL A 62 7.55 -8.23 1.47
C VAL A 62 6.63 -9.29 2.08
N ASP A 63 7.20 -10.35 2.66
CA ASP A 63 6.44 -11.43 3.29
C ASP A 63 5.60 -10.96 4.48
N ALA A 64 6.15 -10.05 5.31
CA ALA A 64 5.42 -9.47 6.43
C ALA A 64 4.23 -8.61 5.95
N VAL A 65 4.41 -7.83 4.88
CA VAL A 65 3.34 -7.00 4.29
C VAL A 65 2.30 -7.87 3.58
N ARG A 66 2.68 -8.96 2.90
CA ARG A 66 1.71 -9.92 2.32
C ARG A 66 0.83 -10.55 3.40
N ARG A 67 1.43 -11.07 4.48
CA ARG A 67 0.66 -11.62 5.62
C ARG A 67 -0.26 -10.57 6.26
N ALA A 68 0.20 -9.33 6.37
CA ALA A 68 -0.63 -8.24 6.87
C ALA A 68 -1.77 -7.89 5.90
N SER A 69 -1.54 -7.94 4.59
CA SER A 69 -2.53 -7.67 3.55
C SER A 69 -3.66 -8.69 3.59
N GLY A 70 -3.36 -9.98 3.81
CA GLY A 70 -4.39 -10.99 4.05
C GLY A 70 -5.29 -10.64 5.24
N ARG A 71 -4.72 -10.21 6.37
CA ARG A 71 -5.50 -9.79 7.54
C ARG A 71 -6.33 -8.53 7.30
N VAL A 72 -5.82 -7.59 6.51
CA VAL A 72 -6.56 -6.37 6.13
C VAL A 72 -7.74 -6.72 5.22
N ALA A 73 -7.54 -7.62 4.26
CA ALA A 73 -8.60 -8.09 3.38
C ALA A 73 -9.74 -8.75 4.19
N SER A 74 -9.41 -9.64 5.15
CA SER A 74 -10.40 -10.20 6.07
C SER A 74 -11.12 -9.11 6.87
N PHE A 75 -10.38 -8.18 7.49
CA PHE A 75 -10.96 -7.09 8.29
C PHE A 75 -11.91 -6.17 7.50
N ILE A 76 -11.63 -5.91 6.23
CA ILE A 76 -12.48 -5.11 5.35
C ILE A 76 -13.71 -5.92 4.94
N GLY A 77 -13.54 -7.20 4.58
CA GLY A 77 -14.63 -8.10 4.22
C GLY A 77 -15.63 -8.32 5.35
N ASP A 78 -15.14 -8.44 6.59
CA ASP A 78 -15.98 -8.58 7.79
C ASP A 78 -16.79 -7.31 8.13
N LYS A 79 -16.46 -6.16 7.52
CA LYS A 79 -17.14 -4.87 7.73
C LYS A 79 -18.09 -4.47 6.60
N ALA A 80 -18.15 -5.25 5.52
CA ALA A 80 -19.04 -5.01 4.38
C ALA A 80 -20.41 -5.68 4.61
#